data_AF-A0A7R9IV05-F1
#
_entry.id   AF-A0A7R9IV05-F1
#
_cell.length_a   1.000
_cell.length_b   1.000
_cell.length_c   1.000
_cell.angle_alpha   90.00
_cell.angle_beta   90.00
_cell.angle_gamma   90.00
#
_symmetry.space_group_name_H-M   'P 1'
#
loop_
_entity.id
_entity.type
_entity.pdbx_description
1 polymer ?
#
loop_
_entity_poly.entity_id
_entity_poly.type
_entity_poly.pdbx_seq_one_letter_code
_entity_poly.pdbx_strand_id
1 'polypeptide(L)'
;MITELFPGFCRLRMHTKGGSPVAFVEYQDVRFAAQAMNTLQGSFLLSSDRGAIRIEYAKSKMAELANALVMLSSIAEDGEIEVRISVG
;
A
#
# COMPACT_ATOMS: atom_id res chain seq x y z
N MET A 1 8.50 3.57 2.21
CA MET A 1 7.35 4.18 1.53
C MET A 1 6.74 5.23 2.46
N ILE A 2 6.42 6.44 1.98
CA ILE A 2 5.96 7.58 2.81
C ILE A 2 4.77 7.30 3.74
N THR A 3 4.01 6.23 3.51
CA THR A 3 2.96 5.72 4.39
C THR A 3 3.46 5.35 5.80
N GLU A 4 4.70 4.85 5.94
CA GLU A 4 5.26 4.43 7.25
C GLU A 4 5.60 5.61 8.18
N LEU A 5 5.60 6.84 7.64
CA LEU A 5 5.87 8.06 8.40
C LEU A 5 4.64 8.58 9.16
N PHE A 6 3.45 8.03 8.88
CA PHE A 6 2.21 8.45 9.52
C PHE A 6 1.98 7.71 10.85
N PRO A 7 1.44 8.41 11.87
CA PRO A 7 1.15 7.80 13.17
C PRO A 7 0.14 6.66 13.02
N GLY A 8 0.21 5.67 13.91
CA GLY A 8 -0.68 4.51 13.88
C GLY A 8 -0.33 3.47 12.80
N PHE A 9 0.81 3.60 12.11
CA PHE A 9 1.31 2.57 11.20
C PHE A 9 1.55 1.25 11.95
N CYS A 10 0.97 0.16 11.45
CA CYS A 10 1.17 -1.19 11.99
C CYS A 10 2.06 -2.04 11.10
N ARG A 11 1.74 -2.13 9.80
CA ARG A 11 2.45 -3.03 8.88
C ARG A 11 2.33 -2.58 7.43
N LEU A 12 3.37 -2.88 6.66
CA LEU A 12 3.41 -2.69 5.20
C LEU A 12 3.79 -3.99 4.52
N ARG A 13 3.11 -4.32 3.42
CA ARG A 13 3.55 -5.36 2.48
C ARG A 13 3.44 -4.84 1.07
N MET A 14 4.47 -5.05 0.28
CA MET A 14 4.39 -4.87 -1.16
C MET A 14 4.13 -6.21 -1.83
N HIS A 15 3.25 -6.19 -2.80
CA HIS A 15 2.86 -7.28 -3.67
C HIS A 15 2.97 -6.77 -5.10
N THR A 16 2.96 -7.65 -6.08
CA THR A 16 2.70 -7.26 -7.47
C THR A 16 1.59 -8.12 -7.99
N LYS A 17 0.60 -7.50 -8.63
CA LYS A 17 -0.56 -8.16 -9.19
C LYS A 17 -0.56 -7.92 -10.69
N GLY A 18 -0.32 -8.97 -11.47
CA GLY A 18 -0.34 -8.89 -12.94
C GLY A 18 0.69 -7.91 -13.52
N GLY A 19 1.85 -7.77 -12.87
CA GLY A 19 2.90 -6.81 -13.26
C GLY A 19 2.76 -5.43 -12.60
N SER A 20 1.63 -5.09 -11.98
CA SER A 20 1.47 -3.81 -11.28
C SER A 20 1.82 -3.92 -9.79
N PRO A 21 2.70 -3.08 -9.25
CA PRO A 21 3.03 -3.08 -7.83
C PRO A 21 1.84 -2.61 -6.98
N VAL A 22 1.50 -3.39 -5.95
CA VAL A 22 0.43 -3.12 -4.99
C VAL A 22 0.99 -3.13 -3.56
N ALA A 23 0.93 -2.00 -2.86
CA ALA A 23 1.33 -1.89 -1.47
C ALA A 23 0.11 -1.99 -0.54
N PHE A 24 0.12 -2.92 0.41
CA PHE A 24 -0.85 -3.01 1.48
C PHE A 24 -0.28 -2.38 2.74
N VAL A 25 -1.02 -1.46 3.35
CA VAL A 25 -0.63 -0.81 4.59
C VAL A 25 -1.74 -0.97 5.60
N GLU A 26 -1.42 -1.39 6.82
CA GLU A 26 -2.36 -1.38 7.92
C GLU A 26 -2.06 -0.25 8.90
N TYR A 27 -3.12 0.45 9.29
CA TYR A 27 -3.11 1.37 10.41
C TYR A 27 -3.98 0.86 11.55
N GLN A 28 -3.61 1.27 12.76
CA GLN A 28 -4.31 0.96 13.99
C GLN A 28 -5.67 1.66 14.13
N ASP A 29 -5.89 2.76 13.41
CA ASP A 29 -7.16 3.47 13.44
C ASP A 29 -7.51 4.06 12.07
N VAL A 30 -8.80 4.17 11.79
CA VAL A 30 -9.32 4.74 10.53
C VAL A 30 -8.93 6.20 10.36
N ARG A 31 -8.77 6.96 11.44
CA ARG A 31 -8.35 8.37 11.40
C ARG A 31 -6.93 8.50 10.86
N PHE A 32 -6.04 7.63 11.32
CA PHE A 32 -4.66 7.58 10.86
C PHE A 32 -4.58 7.11 9.40
N ALA A 33 -5.33 6.06 9.05
CA ALA A 33 -5.47 5.59 7.67
C ALA A 33 -5.96 6.70 6.73
N ALA A 34 -7.00 7.44 7.13
CA ALA A 34 -7.57 8.52 6.34
C ALA A 34 -6.58 9.69 6.19
N GLN A 35 -5.80 10.02 7.22
CA GLN A 35 -4.79 11.07 7.14
C GLN A 35 -3.66 10.71 6.17
N ALA A 36 -3.16 9.48 6.25
CA ALA A 36 -2.16 8.96 5.32
C ALA A 36 -2.74 8.92 3.89
N MET A 37 -3.96 8.42 3.72
CA MET A 37 -4.64 8.43 2.43
C MET A 37 -4.73 9.85 1.86
N ASN A 38 -5.25 10.82 2.61
CA ASN A 38 -5.51 12.16 2.10
C ASN A 38 -4.21 12.90 1.74
N THR A 39 -3.11 12.60 2.43
CA THR A 39 -1.82 13.22 2.14
C THR A 39 -1.15 12.60 0.91
N LEU A 40 -1.35 11.31 0.69
CA LEU A 40 -0.65 10.54 -0.32
C LEU A 40 -1.47 10.30 -1.59
N GLN A 41 -2.80 10.46 -1.50
CA GLN A 41 -3.71 10.35 -2.63
C GLN A 41 -3.33 11.40 -3.67
N GLY A 42 -3.10 10.95 -4.91
CA GLY A 42 -2.72 11.87 -5.97
C GLY A 42 -1.30 12.42 -5.85
N SER A 43 -0.49 11.97 -4.87
CA SER A 43 0.92 12.31 -4.81
C SER A 43 1.67 11.57 -5.91
N PHE A 44 2.56 12.27 -6.62
CA PHE A 44 3.45 11.63 -7.57
C PHE A 44 4.64 11.05 -6.82
N LEU A 45 4.88 9.73 -6.98
CA LEU A 45 6.15 9.18 -6.54
C LEU A 45 7.21 9.73 -7.48
N LEU A 46 8.23 10.36 -6.91
CA LEU A 46 9.39 10.85 -7.67
C LEU A 46 10.05 9.73 -8.51
N SER A 47 9.80 8.47 -8.14
CA SER A 47 10.30 7.27 -8.82
C SER A 47 9.36 6.70 -9.89
N SER A 48 8.18 7.28 -10.12
CA SER A 48 7.20 6.77 -11.10
C SER A 48 6.89 7.84 -12.14
N ASP A 49 7.33 7.60 -13.38
CA ASP A 49 7.07 8.47 -14.55
C ASP A 49 5.59 8.38 -15.02
N ARG A 50 4.85 7.37 -14.58
CA ARG A 50 3.59 6.93 -15.20
C ARG A 50 2.31 7.32 -14.48
N GLY A 51 2.36 7.94 -13.29
CA GLY A 51 1.15 8.43 -12.65
C GLY A 51 1.24 8.75 -11.16
N ALA A 52 0.15 9.32 -10.64
CA ALA A 52 -0.01 9.59 -9.23
C ALA A 52 -0.36 8.31 -8.46
N ILE A 53 0.04 8.23 -7.19
CA ILE A 53 -0.33 7.13 -6.29
C ILE A 53 -1.85 7.10 -6.16
N ARG A 54 -2.42 5.91 -6.34
CA ARG A 54 -3.85 5.65 -6.09
C ARG A 54 -3.99 4.85 -4.82
N ILE A 55 -4.74 5.40 -3.87
CA ILE A 55 -4.94 4.80 -2.56
C ILE A 55 -6.40 4.44 -2.38
N GLU A 56 -6.65 3.19 -2.00
CA GLU A 56 -7.99 2.66 -1.73
C GLU A 56 -8.05 2.00 -0.36
N TYR A 57 -9.23 1.98 0.26
CA TYR A 57 -9.45 1.12 1.43
C TYR A 57 -9.49 -0.35 1.01
N ALA A 58 -8.77 -1.19 1.75
CA ALA A 58 -8.80 -2.62 1.59
C ALA A 58 -10.18 -3.15 1.99
N LYS A 59 -10.80 -3.94 1.11
CA LYS A 59 -12.08 -4.61 1.38
C LYS A 59 -11.99 -5.71 2.44
N SER A 60 -10.79 -6.05 2.88
CA SER A 60 -10.53 -7.10 3.85
C SER A 60 -9.36 -6.72 4.74
N LYS A 61 -9.38 -7.21 5.99
CA LYS A 61 -8.27 -7.04 6.93
C LYS A 61 -7.03 -7.71 6.35
N MET A 62 -5.87 -7.09 6.53
CA MET A 62 -4.62 -7.62 5.97
C MET A 62 -4.37 -9.02 6.57
N ALA A 63 -4.42 -10.05 5.74
CA ALA A 63 -4.40 -11.43 6.22
C ALA A 63 -3.08 -11.75 6.95
N GLU A 64 -3.19 -12.39 8.12
CA GLU A 64 -2.07 -13.05 8.77
C GLU A 64 -1.50 -14.13 7.84
N LEU A 65 -0.21 -14.44 8.01
CA LEU A 65 0.72 -15.05 7.04
C LEU A 65 0.36 -16.42 6.42
N ALA A 66 -0.89 -16.90 6.46
CA ALA A 66 -1.27 -18.20 5.91
C ALA A 66 -1.13 -18.31 4.38
N ASN A 67 -1.05 -17.20 3.64
CA ASN A 67 -0.80 -17.18 2.19
C ASN A 67 0.56 -16.57 1.79
N ALA A 68 1.45 -16.33 2.76
CA ALA A 68 2.68 -15.56 2.54
C ALA A 68 3.74 -16.28 1.68
N LEU A 69 3.65 -17.61 1.55
CA LEU A 69 4.66 -18.40 0.82
C LEU A 69 4.60 -18.21 -0.70
N VAL A 70 3.48 -17.70 -1.25
CA VAL A 70 3.32 -17.44 -2.70
C VAL A 70 3.78 -16.03 -3.10
N MET A 71 4.26 -15.21 -2.14
CA MET A 71 4.37 -13.75 -2.31
C MET A 71 5.79 -13.22 -2.53
N LEU A 72 6.80 -14.10 -2.61
CA LEU A 72 8.21 -13.71 -2.74
C LEU A 72 8.67 -13.43 -4.18
N SER A 73 7.83 -13.62 -5.19
CA SER A 73 8.23 -13.48 -6.59
C SER A 73 7.61 -12.26 -7.26
N SER A 74 7.91 -11.04 -6.79
CA SER A 74 7.67 -9.88 -7.65
C SER A 74 8.60 -8.74 -7.32
N ILE A 75 9.70 -8.71 -8.06
CA ILE A 75 10.51 -7.52 -8.25
C ILE A 75 9.61 -6.53 -9.01
N ALA A 76 9.41 -5.34 -8.46
CA ALA A 76 8.54 -4.33 -9.05
C ALA A 76 9.15 -3.84 -10.37
N GLU A 77 8.65 -4.37 -11.49
CA GLU A 77 8.95 -3.87 -12.82
C GLU A 77 7.99 -2.72 -13.12
N ASP A 78 8.55 -1.50 -13.12
CA ASP A 78 8.06 -0.27 -13.77
C ASP A 78 6.53 -0.19 -14.02
N GLY A 79 5.76 0.16 -12.99
CA GLY A 79 4.30 0.31 -13.10
C GLY A 79 3.71 1.24 -12.04
N GLU A 80 2.56 1.86 -12.34
CA GLU A 80 1.79 2.68 -11.38
C GLU A 80 1.54 1.89 -10.08
N ILE A 81 1.90 2.50 -8.94
CA ILE A 81 1.79 1.83 -7.63
C ILE A 81 0.38 2.04 -7.07
N GLU A 82 -0.34 0.93 -6.88
CA GLU A 82 -1.62 0.90 -6.18
C GLU A 82 -1.39 0.68 -4.68
N VAL A 83 -2.02 1.48 -3.82
CA VAL A 83 -1.90 1.33 -2.37
C VAL A 83 -3.25 0.96 -1.78
N ARG A 84 -3.27 -0.06 -0.94
CA ARG A 84 -4.47 -0.57 -0.29
C ARG A 84 -4.32 -0.46 1.21
N ILE A 85 -5.11 0.42 1.83
CA ILE A 85 -5.04 0.69 3.26
C ILE A 85 -6.08 -0.15 4.01
N SER A 86 -5.62 -0.96 4.95
CA SER A 86 -6.45 -1.71 5.89
C SER A 86 -6.46 -1.03 7.26
N VAL A 87 -7.55 -1.19 8.01
CA VAL A 87 -7.65 -0.74 9.40
C VAL A 87 -7.81 -1.97 10.28
N GLY A 88 -6.95 -2.08 11.29
CA GLY A 88 -6.85 -3.25 12.15
C GLY A 88 -7.16 -2.97 13.61
#